data_AF-A0A2N4YAX9-F1
#
_entry.id   AF-A0A2N4YAX9-F1
#
_cell.length_a   1.000
_cell.length_b   1.000
_cell.length_c   1.000
_cell.angle_alpha   90.00
_cell.angle_beta   90.00
_cell.angle_gamma   90.00
#
_symmetry.space_group_name_H-M   'P 1'
#
loop_
_entity.id
_entity.type
_entity.pdbx_description
1 polymer ?
#
loop_
_entity_poly.entity_id
_entity_poly.type
_entity_poly.pdbx_seq_one_letter_code
_entity_poly.pdbx_strand_id
1 'polypeptide(L)'
;MPELWPFPAAQEITELLEWRTDVLQSQAGEQRIALRSRPREIVTFQHRCDALGMARAAELSRAGFAGEWRVPLWHMAVQPTADVAQGATEIAADTSVADFRAGDAVAVAVDGREASLTEIADVEADRLILVEPVGAQLPAATVAATRVTVAPVHSGVLSAPIEIARRRQNDGMVTATFLLRDAPDLSAPIMPTYLGRLVQTDPSLTRSPITASLRRAVEYVDNGFGPVVVEPLRDMYERGEAIALKAQGAAERWALRRWLWSLRGRQTSFWVPTWGRELQLRAAMTSGSTLMRVAPITDLAAYVGRAILLEMPSGFRFRTITAAVVDGADHRLTLSSSLGEPVAIGTKVHFLTLVRSDADRIEIRNGAVASEVTLPVVEVSE
;
A
#
# COMPACT_ATOMS: atom_id res chain seq x y z
N MET A 1 -18.34 -26.99 10.26
CA MET A 1 -17.21 -26.37 9.53
C MET A 1 -17.73 -25.09 8.89
N PRO A 2 -16.92 -24.03 8.84
CA PRO A 2 -17.27 -22.78 8.14
C PRO A 2 -17.62 -23.04 6.67
N GLU A 3 -18.62 -22.34 6.13
CA GLU A 3 -19.00 -22.46 4.73
C GLU A 3 -18.01 -21.74 3.81
N LEU A 4 -17.72 -22.32 2.64
CA LEU A 4 -16.91 -21.66 1.61
C LEU A 4 -17.75 -20.63 0.87
N TRP A 5 -17.19 -19.44 0.64
CA TRP A 5 -17.66 -18.54 -0.41
C TRP A 5 -17.11 -19.00 -1.78
N PRO A 6 -17.91 -19.69 -2.64
CA PRO A 6 -17.37 -20.51 -3.72
C PRO A 6 -17.17 -19.74 -5.04
N PHE A 7 -17.56 -18.47 -5.08
CA PHE A 7 -17.62 -17.70 -6.32
C PHE A 7 -16.21 -17.38 -6.83
N PRO A 8 -15.99 -17.48 -8.16
CA PRO A 8 -14.68 -17.34 -8.78
C PRO A 8 -14.14 -15.92 -8.71
N ALA A 9 -12.89 -15.74 -9.15
CA ALA A 9 -12.16 -14.47 -9.12
C ALA A 9 -13.04 -13.26 -9.50
N ALA A 10 -13.11 -12.31 -8.58
CA ALA A 10 -13.87 -11.08 -8.75
C ALA A 10 -13.21 -10.14 -9.77
N GLN A 11 -14.02 -9.37 -10.50
CA GLN A 11 -13.50 -8.42 -11.50
C GLN A 11 -12.83 -7.22 -10.84
N GLU A 12 -13.45 -6.73 -9.77
CA GLU A 12 -12.96 -5.65 -8.94
C GLU A 12 -13.08 -6.09 -7.48
N ILE A 13 -11.98 -5.91 -6.74
CA ILE A 13 -11.90 -6.24 -5.33
C ILE A 13 -11.43 -5.00 -4.60
N THR A 14 -12.21 -4.55 -3.63
CA THR A 14 -11.80 -3.48 -2.73
C THR A 14 -11.33 -4.09 -1.43
N GLU A 15 -10.09 -3.80 -1.06
CA GLU A 15 -9.53 -4.15 0.24
C GLU A 15 -9.43 -2.86 1.08
N LEU A 16 -9.87 -2.94 2.32
CA LEU A 16 -9.84 -1.84 3.26
C LEU A 16 -9.04 -2.23 4.49
N LEU A 17 -8.01 -1.44 4.78
CA LEU A 17 -7.19 -1.57 5.97
C LEU A 17 -7.57 -0.45 6.95
N GLU A 18 -8.12 -0.82 8.11
CA GLU A 18 -8.59 0.12 9.13
C GLU A 18 -7.79 0.00 10.43
N TRP A 19 -6.83 0.90 10.61
CA TRP A 19 -6.14 1.13 11.89
C TRP A 19 -6.99 1.97 12.82
N ARG A 20 -6.44 2.21 14.02
CA ARG A 20 -6.96 3.20 14.95
C ARG A 20 -5.77 3.85 15.63
N THR A 21 -5.56 5.13 15.39
CA THR A 21 -4.48 5.90 15.97
C THR A 21 -5.03 7.10 16.70
N ASP A 22 -4.36 7.44 17.80
CA ASP A 22 -4.56 8.69 18.50
C ASP A 22 -3.38 9.62 18.22
N VAL A 23 -3.67 10.87 17.87
CA VAL A 23 -2.66 11.88 17.53
C VAL A 23 -2.80 13.03 18.51
N LEU A 24 -1.90 13.05 19.49
CA LEU A 24 -1.83 14.09 20.52
C LEU A 24 -0.90 15.18 20.02
N GLN A 25 -1.46 16.34 19.72
CA GLN A 25 -0.74 17.43 19.09
C GLN A 25 -0.34 18.49 20.14
N SER A 26 0.87 19.02 19.99
CA SER A 26 1.41 20.12 20.80
C SER A 26 1.99 21.20 19.87
N GLN A 27 2.38 22.34 20.43
CA GLN A 27 2.98 23.43 19.64
C GLN A 27 4.28 23.00 18.93
N ALA A 28 5.12 22.19 19.61
CA ALA A 28 6.46 21.80 19.16
C ALA A 28 6.52 20.45 18.42
N GLY A 29 5.40 19.72 18.35
CA GLY A 29 5.37 18.40 17.71
C GLY A 29 4.12 17.60 18.03
N GLU A 30 4.12 16.32 17.65
CA GLU A 30 2.99 15.41 17.89
C GLU A 30 3.45 14.05 18.42
N GLN A 31 2.67 13.50 19.34
CA GLN A 31 2.79 12.13 19.81
C GLN A 31 1.69 11.29 19.16
N ARG A 32 2.06 10.10 18.65
CA ARG A 32 1.15 9.23 17.89
C ARG A 32 1.11 7.84 18.48
N ILE A 33 -0.08 7.39 18.85
CA ILE A 33 -0.29 6.12 19.53
C ILE A 33 -1.17 5.23 18.66
N ALA A 34 -0.64 4.09 18.20
CA ALA A 34 -1.45 3.08 17.53
C ALA A 34 -2.22 2.25 18.57
N LEU A 35 -3.55 2.41 18.59
CA LEU A 35 -4.46 1.69 19.47
C LEU A 35 -4.78 0.27 18.98
N ARG A 36 -4.41 -0.05 17.73
CA ARG A 36 -4.43 -1.40 17.18
C ARG A 36 -3.02 -1.82 16.76
N SER A 37 -2.67 -3.07 17.04
CA SER A 37 -1.45 -3.69 16.53
C SER A 37 -1.56 -4.02 15.04
N ARG A 38 -2.73 -4.53 14.62
CA ARG A 38 -3.07 -4.90 13.23
C ARG A 38 -4.33 -4.17 12.77
N PRO A 39 -4.45 -3.82 11.48
CA PRO A 39 -5.67 -3.24 10.94
C PRO A 39 -6.82 -4.23 11.03
N ARG A 40 -8.05 -3.72 11.03
CA ARG A 40 -9.18 -4.54 10.56
C ARG A 40 -9.14 -4.57 9.04
N GLU A 41 -9.39 -5.75 8.50
CA GLU A 41 -9.37 -5.95 7.06
C GLU A 41 -10.78 -6.24 6.58
N ILE A 42 -11.25 -5.40 5.67
CA ILE A 42 -12.56 -5.57 5.06
C ILE A 42 -12.34 -5.75 3.56
N VAL A 43 -12.83 -6.84 3.01
CA VAL A 43 -12.70 -7.14 1.59
C VAL A 43 -14.09 -7.20 0.97
N THR A 44 -14.29 -6.41 -0.08
CA THR A 44 -15.50 -6.41 -0.89
C THR A 44 -15.20 -7.03 -2.23
N PHE A 45 -15.95 -8.07 -2.58
CA PHE A 45 -15.85 -8.76 -3.85
C PHE A 45 -17.06 -8.45 -4.73
N GLN A 46 -16.82 -8.25 -6.02
CA GLN A 46 -17.85 -8.18 -7.05
C GLN A 46 -17.73 -9.35 -8.03
N HIS A 47 -18.70 -10.25 -7.99
CA HIS A 47 -18.74 -11.45 -8.84
C HIS A 47 -19.81 -11.32 -9.92
N ARG A 48 -19.40 -11.53 -11.17
CA ARG A 48 -20.34 -11.68 -12.28
C ARG A 48 -20.89 -13.10 -12.24
N CYS A 49 -22.20 -13.25 -12.10
CA CYS A 49 -22.87 -14.54 -11.97
C CYS A 49 -23.99 -14.69 -12.99
N ASP A 50 -24.25 -15.93 -13.38
CA ASP A 50 -25.45 -16.32 -14.12
C ASP A 50 -26.65 -16.47 -13.17
N ALA A 51 -27.79 -16.92 -13.71
CA ALA A 51 -29.01 -17.10 -12.91
C ALA A 51 -28.83 -18.09 -11.75
N LEU A 52 -28.10 -19.19 -11.98
CA LEU A 52 -27.86 -20.21 -10.96
C LEU A 52 -26.92 -19.69 -9.87
N GLY A 53 -25.83 -19.03 -10.25
CA GLY A 53 -24.89 -18.42 -9.31
C GLY A 53 -25.56 -17.36 -8.41
N MET A 54 -26.43 -16.53 -8.98
CA MET A 54 -27.21 -15.56 -8.19
C MET A 54 -28.17 -16.24 -7.21
N ALA A 55 -28.88 -17.30 -7.65
CA ALA A 55 -29.77 -18.06 -6.75
C ALA A 55 -28.98 -18.71 -5.62
N ARG A 56 -27.82 -19.30 -5.93
CA ARG A 56 -26.93 -19.90 -4.93
C ARG A 56 -26.41 -18.88 -3.94
N ALA A 57 -26.02 -17.68 -4.38
CA ALA A 57 -25.59 -16.60 -3.49
C ALA A 57 -26.69 -16.21 -2.49
N ALA A 58 -27.94 -16.16 -2.96
CA ALA A 58 -29.08 -15.87 -2.10
C ALA A 58 -29.32 -16.97 -1.05
N GLU A 59 -29.22 -18.25 -1.43
CA GLU A 59 -29.39 -19.36 -0.48
C GLU A 59 -28.24 -19.43 0.54
N LEU A 60 -26.99 -19.23 0.09
CA LEU A 60 -25.81 -19.15 0.97
C LEU A 60 -25.97 -18.03 2.00
N SER A 61 -26.44 -16.85 1.56
CA SER A 61 -26.75 -15.74 2.45
C SER A 61 -27.76 -16.13 3.54
N ARG A 62 -28.84 -16.84 3.17
CA ARG A 62 -29.86 -17.27 4.15
C ARG A 62 -29.35 -18.31 5.14
N ALA A 63 -28.48 -19.21 4.69
CA ALA A 63 -27.94 -20.28 5.53
C ALA A 63 -26.89 -19.77 6.52
N GLY A 64 -26.04 -18.84 6.10
CA GLY A 64 -24.78 -18.55 6.79
C GLY A 64 -24.51 -17.09 7.15
N PHE A 65 -25.48 -16.16 7.05
CA PHE A 65 -25.19 -14.71 7.18
C PHE A 65 -24.37 -14.34 8.42
N ALA A 66 -24.75 -14.84 9.60
CA ALA A 66 -24.07 -14.57 10.87
C ALA A 66 -22.92 -15.55 11.18
N GLY A 67 -22.74 -16.58 10.34
CA GLY A 67 -21.73 -17.60 10.50
C GLY A 67 -20.33 -17.16 10.08
N GLU A 68 -19.37 -18.02 10.36
CA GLU A 68 -18.00 -17.91 9.88
C GLU A 68 -17.91 -18.47 8.45
N TRP A 69 -17.16 -17.76 7.61
CA TRP A 69 -16.95 -18.08 6.20
C TRP A 69 -15.48 -18.35 5.93
N ARG A 70 -15.21 -19.36 5.10
CA ARG A 70 -13.93 -19.52 4.40
C ARG A 70 -13.96 -18.63 3.15
N VAL A 71 -13.16 -17.56 3.16
CA VAL A 71 -13.15 -16.51 2.14
C VAL A 71 -11.87 -16.60 1.30
N PRO A 72 -11.96 -17.02 0.02
CA PRO A 72 -10.82 -16.96 -0.89
C PRO A 72 -10.43 -15.51 -1.19
N LEU A 73 -9.19 -15.13 -0.88
CA LEU A 73 -8.67 -13.79 -1.16
C LEU A 73 -8.17 -13.69 -2.59
N TRP A 74 -9.09 -13.61 -3.54
CA TRP A 74 -8.76 -13.58 -4.98
C TRP A 74 -7.86 -12.41 -5.41
N HIS A 75 -7.79 -11.32 -4.64
CA HIS A 75 -6.88 -10.21 -4.92
C HIS A 75 -5.40 -10.55 -4.65
N MET A 76 -5.13 -11.65 -3.95
CA MET A 76 -3.81 -12.22 -3.72
C MET A 76 -3.62 -13.56 -4.44
N ALA A 77 -4.46 -13.87 -5.43
CA ALA A 77 -4.35 -15.13 -6.14
C ALA A 77 -3.07 -15.20 -6.99
N VAL A 78 -2.48 -16.39 -7.05
CA VAL A 78 -1.30 -16.69 -7.87
C VAL A 78 -1.63 -17.77 -8.91
N GLN A 79 -0.88 -17.77 -10.00
CA GLN A 79 -0.93 -18.85 -10.99
C GLN A 79 0.16 -19.87 -10.64
N PRO A 80 -0.14 -21.17 -10.64
CA PRO A 80 0.89 -22.20 -10.52
C PRO A 80 1.97 -22.06 -11.61
N THR A 81 3.22 -22.34 -11.27
CA THR A 81 4.37 -22.30 -12.19
C THR A 81 4.54 -23.60 -12.98
N ALA A 82 3.81 -24.65 -12.60
CA ALA A 82 3.74 -25.94 -13.27
C ALA A 82 2.29 -26.42 -13.34
N ASP A 83 2.02 -27.37 -14.23
CA ASP A 83 0.70 -27.98 -14.35
C ASP A 83 0.31 -28.70 -13.06
N VAL A 84 -0.88 -28.39 -12.54
CA VAL A 84 -1.44 -29.05 -11.35
C VAL A 84 -2.23 -30.26 -11.81
N ALA A 85 -1.73 -31.46 -11.52
CA ALA A 85 -2.42 -32.71 -11.84
C ALA A 85 -3.38 -33.14 -10.73
N GLN A 86 -4.38 -33.94 -11.09
CA GLN A 86 -5.24 -34.60 -10.10
C GLN A 86 -4.41 -35.54 -9.21
N GLY A 87 -4.63 -35.49 -7.90
CA GLY A 87 -3.86 -36.26 -6.94
C GLY A 87 -2.46 -35.69 -6.64
N ALA A 88 -2.14 -34.49 -7.14
CA ALA A 88 -0.92 -33.79 -6.72
C ALA A 88 -1.00 -33.45 -5.22
N THR A 89 0.08 -33.71 -4.49
CA THR A 89 0.24 -33.34 -3.08
C THR A 89 0.94 -32.00 -2.90
N GLU A 90 1.37 -31.37 -4.00
CA GLU A 90 2.10 -30.12 -4.02
C GLU A 90 1.60 -29.23 -5.15
N ILE A 91 1.58 -27.91 -4.93
CA ILE A 91 1.27 -26.91 -5.95
C ILE A 91 2.47 -25.97 -6.06
N ALA A 92 3.21 -26.04 -7.17
CA ALA A 92 4.32 -25.14 -7.44
C ALA A 92 3.79 -23.73 -7.76
N ALA A 93 4.15 -22.74 -6.96
CA ALA A 93 3.74 -21.35 -7.12
C ALA A 93 4.67 -20.45 -6.29
N ASP A 94 4.90 -19.20 -6.72
CA ASP A 94 5.59 -18.22 -5.89
C ASP A 94 4.71 -17.84 -4.68
N THR A 95 5.05 -18.35 -3.51
CA THR A 95 4.29 -18.12 -2.27
C THR A 95 4.71 -16.81 -1.59
N SER A 96 5.82 -16.19 -2.02
CA SER A 96 6.37 -14.98 -1.41
C SER A 96 5.56 -13.71 -1.69
N VAL A 97 4.59 -13.79 -2.60
CA VAL A 97 3.77 -12.68 -3.10
C VAL A 97 2.31 -12.72 -2.64
N ALA A 98 1.98 -13.61 -1.70
CA ALA A 98 0.64 -13.77 -1.13
C ALA A 98 0.71 -14.30 0.31
N ASP A 99 -0.42 -14.26 1.01
CA ASP A 99 -0.53 -14.64 2.42
C ASP A 99 -0.91 -16.12 2.60
N PHE A 100 -0.09 -17.04 2.09
CA PHE A 100 -0.28 -18.47 2.34
C PHE A 100 0.28 -18.87 3.71
N ARG A 101 -0.45 -19.70 4.45
CA ARG A 101 -0.07 -20.12 5.80
C ARG A 101 -0.26 -21.63 5.97
N ALA A 102 0.69 -22.28 6.64
CA ALA A 102 0.56 -23.69 7.02
C ALA A 102 -0.62 -23.85 8.00
N GLY A 103 -1.43 -24.89 7.79
CA GLY A 103 -2.67 -25.14 8.54
C GLY A 103 -3.92 -24.43 8.00
N ASP A 104 -3.76 -23.42 7.15
CA ASP A 104 -4.88 -22.73 6.50
C ASP A 104 -5.34 -23.48 5.23
N ALA A 105 -6.50 -23.09 4.70
CA ALA A 105 -6.99 -23.59 3.44
C ALA A 105 -6.43 -22.81 2.24
N VAL A 106 -6.37 -23.46 1.09
CA VAL A 106 -6.15 -22.85 -0.23
C VAL A 106 -7.35 -23.14 -1.13
N ALA A 107 -7.79 -22.11 -1.83
CA ALA A 107 -8.84 -22.21 -2.83
C ALA A 107 -8.22 -22.46 -4.20
N VAL A 108 -8.73 -23.46 -4.93
CA VAL A 108 -8.31 -23.78 -6.28
C VAL A 108 -9.51 -23.56 -7.21
N ALA A 109 -9.36 -22.64 -8.16
CA ALA A 109 -10.34 -22.39 -9.21
C ALA A 109 -9.75 -22.73 -10.58
N VAL A 110 -10.55 -23.38 -11.42
CA VAL A 110 -10.18 -23.79 -12.78
C VAL A 110 -11.02 -23.04 -13.78
N ASP A 111 -10.39 -22.34 -14.72
CA ASP A 111 -11.05 -21.56 -15.78
C ASP A 111 -12.10 -20.58 -15.25
N GLY A 112 -11.86 -20.03 -14.05
CA GLY A 112 -12.81 -19.13 -13.40
C GLY A 112 -14.14 -19.79 -13.01
N ARG A 113 -14.17 -21.11 -12.83
CA ARG A 113 -15.30 -21.84 -12.24
C ARG A 113 -15.22 -21.80 -10.72
N GLU A 114 -16.26 -22.35 -10.09
CA GLU A 114 -16.35 -22.42 -8.63
C GLU A 114 -15.10 -22.99 -7.99
N ALA A 115 -14.71 -22.40 -6.88
CA ALA A 115 -13.52 -22.82 -6.16
C ALA A 115 -13.78 -24.09 -5.34
N SER A 116 -12.75 -24.93 -5.33
CA SER A 116 -12.62 -26.05 -4.41
C SER A 116 -11.61 -25.70 -3.32
N LEU A 117 -11.68 -26.38 -2.18
CA LEU A 117 -10.75 -26.20 -1.06
C LEU A 117 -9.87 -27.43 -0.89
N THR A 118 -8.60 -27.17 -0.57
CA THR A 118 -7.69 -28.14 0.05
C THR A 118 -6.94 -27.46 1.19
N GLU A 119 -6.29 -28.22 2.06
CA GLU A 119 -5.60 -27.72 3.24
C GLU A 119 -4.10 -27.72 3.03
N ILE A 120 -3.44 -26.66 3.51
CA ILE A 120 -2.00 -26.47 3.39
C ILE A 120 -1.34 -27.15 4.59
N ALA A 121 -0.50 -28.14 4.34
CA ALA A 121 0.34 -28.75 5.37
C ALA A 121 1.55 -27.86 5.70
N ASP A 122 2.19 -27.31 4.66
CA ASP A 122 3.35 -26.42 4.81
C ASP A 122 3.50 -25.47 3.61
N VAL A 123 4.22 -24.36 3.82
CA VAL A 123 4.47 -23.33 2.81
C VAL A 123 5.96 -23.16 2.60
N GLU A 124 6.44 -23.54 1.42
CA GLU A 124 7.79 -23.23 0.97
C GLU A 124 7.78 -22.05 0.00
N ALA A 125 8.95 -21.45 -0.26
CA ALA A 125 9.05 -20.23 -1.07
C ALA A 125 8.52 -20.41 -2.53
N ASP A 126 8.58 -21.62 -3.06
CA ASP A 126 8.23 -21.96 -4.45
C ASP A 126 7.10 -22.97 -4.59
N ARG A 127 6.52 -23.45 -3.48
CA ARG A 127 5.41 -24.41 -3.50
C ARG A 127 4.60 -24.46 -2.21
N LEU A 128 3.35 -24.90 -2.35
CA LEU A 128 2.47 -25.28 -1.25
C LEU A 128 2.46 -26.80 -1.12
N ILE A 129 2.69 -27.31 0.10
CA ILE A 129 2.54 -28.73 0.42
C ILE A 129 1.13 -28.92 0.98
N LEU A 130 0.39 -29.88 0.45
CA LEU A 130 -1.02 -30.11 0.80
C LEU A 130 -1.17 -31.25 1.81
N VAL A 131 -2.15 -31.14 2.71
CA VAL A 131 -2.52 -32.21 3.65
C VAL A 131 -3.14 -33.39 2.89
N GLU A 132 -4.08 -33.08 2.00
CA GLU A 132 -4.72 -34.06 1.12
C GLU A 132 -4.40 -33.75 -0.34
N PRO A 133 -4.21 -34.77 -1.18
CA PRO A 133 -4.00 -34.57 -2.61
C PRO A 133 -5.13 -33.75 -3.24
N VAL A 134 -4.82 -32.92 -4.24
CA VAL A 134 -5.83 -32.17 -4.98
C VAL A 134 -6.90 -33.14 -5.50
N GLY A 135 -8.12 -32.98 -4.97
CA GLY A 135 -9.26 -33.83 -5.29
C GLY A 135 -9.67 -33.78 -6.76
N ALA A 136 -10.62 -34.66 -7.13
CA ALA A 136 -11.15 -34.85 -8.48
C ALA A 136 -11.96 -33.67 -9.07
N GLN A 137 -11.67 -32.44 -8.66
CA GLN A 137 -12.33 -31.21 -9.11
C GLN A 137 -11.58 -30.51 -10.25
N LEU A 138 -10.38 -31.00 -10.61
CA LEU A 138 -9.74 -30.63 -11.85
C LEU A 138 -10.47 -31.35 -13.01
N PRO A 139 -10.91 -30.65 -14.06
CA PRO A 139 -11.42 -31.33 -15.25
C PRO A 139 -10.35 -32.31 -15.75
N ALA A 140 -10.76 -33.52 -16.14
CA ALA A 140 -9.86 -34.52 -16.72
C ALA A 140 -8.99 -33.87 -17.80
N ALA A 141 -7.70 -34.21 -17.85
CA ALA A 141 -6.69 -33.59 -18.72
C ALA A 141 -7.14 -33.58 -20.19
N THR A 142 -7.89 -32.56 -20.59
CA THR A 142 -8.29 -32.32 -21.97
C THR A 142 -7.43 -31.20 -22.53
N VAL A 143 -6.86 -31.53 -23.68
CA VAL A 143 -6.08 -30.74 -24.63
C VAL A 143 -6.56 -29.28 -24.77
N ALA A 144 -6.20 -28.41 -23.83
CA ALA A 144 -6.00 -26.96 -23.99
C ALA A 144 -5.86 -26.31 -22.59
N ALA A 145 -4.71 -25.66 -22.35
CA ALA A 145 -4.35 -24.81 -21.22
C ALA A 145 -5.44 -24.59 -20.15
N THR A 146 -5.42 -25.40 -19.10
CA THR A 146 -6.29 -25.26 -17.92
C THR A 146 -5.76 -24.12 -17.07
N ARG A 147 -6.45 -22.98 -17.01
CA ARG A 147 -5.99 -21.84 -16.19
C ARG A 147 -6.34 -22.09 -14.73
N VAL A 148 -5.41 -22.70 -14.00
CA VAL A 148 -5.53 -22.93 -12.56
C VAL A 148 -5.14 -21.66 -11.83
N THR A 149 -6.01 -21.19 -10.95
CA THR A 149 -5.74 -20.06 -10.07
C THR A 149 -5.85 -20.52 -8.63
N VAL A 150 -4.85 -20.22 -7.81
CA VAL A 150 -4.86 -20.56 -6.39
C VAL A 150 -4.84 -19.31 -5.53
N ALA A 151 -5.67 -19.27 -4.49
CA ALA A 151 -5.78 -18.12 -3.61
C ALA A 151 -5.74 -18.56 -2.14
N PRO A 152 -5.10 -17.77 -1.25
CA PRO A 152 -5.16 -18.04 0.18
C PRO A 152 -6.60 -17.88 0.67
N VAL A 153 -6.99 -18.69 1.65
CA VAL A 153 -8.33 -18.67 2.23
C VAL A 153 -8.22 -18.31 3.69
N HIS A 154 -8.93 -17.26 4.10
CA HIS A 154 -9.00 -16.86 5.49
C HIS A 154 -10.41 -16.90 6.03
N SER A 155 -10.52 -16.95 7.36
CA SER A 155 -11.79 -16.80 8.04
C SER A 155 -12.29 -15.36 7.95
N GLY A 156 -13.58 -15.22 7.66
CA GLY A 156 -14.27 -13.94 7.67
C GLY A 156 -15.72 -14.06 8.09
N VAL A 157 -16.34 -12.92 8.36
CA VAL A 157 -17.79 -12.81 8.58
C VAL A 157 -18.36 -11.78 7.62
N LEU A 158 -19.59 -11.99 7.15
CA LEU A 158 -20.28 -10.98 6.35
C LEU A 158 -20.50 -9.73 7.21
N SER A 159 -19.99 -8.59 6.74
CA SER A 159 -20.13 -7.30 7.43
C SER A 159 -21.16 -6.38 6.77
N ALA A 160 -21.73 -6.80 5.64
CA ALA A 160 -22.82 -6.14 4.93
C ALA A 160 -23.75 -7.18 4.29
N PRO A 161 -25.02 -6.83 4.02
CA PRO A 161 -25.92 -7.68 3.22
C PRO A 161 -25.31 -8.04 1.87
N ILE A 162 -25.56 -9.27 1.40
CA ILE A 162 -25.21 -9.66 0.03
C ILE A 162 -26.15 -8.93 -0.93
N GLU A 163 -25.58 -8.18 -1.86
CA GLU A 163 -26.32 -7.43 -2.86
C GLU A 163 -26.34 -8.21 -4.18
N ILE A 164 -27.53 -8.37 -4.78
CA ILE A 164 -27.71 -9.05 -6.07
C ILE A 164 -28.35 -8.07 -7.06
N ALA A 165 -27.54 -7.59 -7.99
CA ALA A 165 -27.98 -6.69 -9.06
C ALA A 165 -28.15 -7.46 -10.36
N ARG A 166 -29.40 -7.69 -10.78
CA ARG A 166 -29.72 -8.35 -12.07
C ARG A 166 -29.64 -7.34 -13.21
N ARG A 167 -28.82 -7.61 -14.24
CA ARG A 167 -28.77 -6.81 -15.48
C ARG A 167 -29.65 -7.41 -16.57
N ARG A 168 -29.58 -8.72 -16.77
CA ARG A 168 -30.41 -9.53 -17.69
C ARG A 168 -30.76 -10.86 -17.00
N GLN A 169 -31.62 -11.69 -17.61
CA GLN A 169 -32.06 -12.97 -17.00
C GLN A 169 -30.88 -13.86 -16.55
N ASN A 170 -29.82 -13.98 -17.35
CA ASN A 170 -28.64 -14.82 -17.06
C ASN A 170 -27.36 -14.00 -16.81
N ASP A 171 -27.49 -12.73 -16.41
CA ASP A 171 -26.33 -11.88 -16.13
C ASP A 171 -26.63 -10.91 -14.99
N GLY A 172 -25.92 -11.07 -13.88
CA GLY A 172 -25.98 -10.17 -12.75
C GLY A 172 -24.66 -10.07 -12.00
N MET A 173 -24.66 -9.15 -11.04
CA MET A 173 -23.54 -8.92 -10.13
C MET A 173 -23.96 -9.33 -8.72
N VAL A 174 -23.10 -10.09 -8.05
CA VAL A 174 -23.21 -10.41 -6.62
C VAL A 174 -22.09 -9.67 -5.90
N THR A 175 -22.45 -8.79 -4.97
CA THR A 175 -21.50 -8.08 -4.10
C THR A 175 -21.55 -8.69 -2.71
N ALA A 176 -20.38 -9.08 -2.19
CA ALA A 176 -20.23 -9.58 -0.82
C ALA A 176 -19.09 -8.85 -0.13
N THR A 177 -19.31 -8.46 1.13
CA THR A 177 -18.29 -7.77 1.95
C THR A 177 -18.01 -8.58 3.21
N PHE A 178 -16.75 -8.93 3.41
CA PHE A 178 -16.28 -9.71 4.54
C PHE A 178 -15.36 -8.89 5.42
N LEU A 179 -15.57 -8.96 6.73
CA LEU A 179 -14.58 -8.60 7.74
C LEU A 179 -13.75 -9.84 8.05
N LEU A 180 -12.45 -9.80 7.74
CA LEU A 180 -11.53 -10.91 8.04
C LEU A 180 -11.25 -10.98 9.54
N ARG A 181 -11.11 -12.20 10.05
CA ARG A 181 -10.84 -12.47 11.47
C ARG A 181 -9.35 -12.55 11.78
N ASP A 182 -8.56 -13.05 10.84
CA ASP A 182 -7.17 -13.42 11.06
C ASP A 182 -6.20 -12.52 10.28
N ALA A 183 -5.95 -11.34 10.87
CA ALA A 183 -5.03 -10.37 10.31
C ALA A 183 -3.59 -10.95 10.25
N PRO A 184 -2.90 -10.90 9.10
CA PRO A 184 -1.55 -11.45 8.97
C PRO A 184 -0.53 -10.77 9.87
N ASP A 185 0.58 -11.46 10.04
CA ASP A 185 1.80 -10.85 10.55
C ASP A 185 2.71 -10.44 9.38
N LEU A 186 2.45 -9.26 8.82
CA LEU A 186 3.27 -8.72 7.73
C LEU A 186 4.45 -7.92 8.27
N SER A 187 5.65 -8.27 7.84
CA SER A 187 6.83 -7.43 8.02
C SER A 187 6.85 -6.28 7.01
N ALA A 188 7.45 -5.16 7.39
CA ALA A 188 7.72 -4.08 6.45
C ALA A 188 8.56 -4.59 5.26
N PRO A 189 8.34 -4.09 4.03
CA PRO A 189 9.16 -4.45 2.89
C PRO A 189 10.56 -3.84 3.03
N ILE A 190 11.54 -4.47 2.39
CA ILE A 190 12.89 -3.91 2.30
C ILE A 190 12.83 -2.67 1.41
N MET A 191 13.05 -1.52 2.01
CA MET A 191 13.02 -0.23 1.34
C MET A 191 14.19 0.65 1.80
N PRO A 192 14.62 1.63 0.99
CA PRO A 192 15.62 2.58 1.40
C PRO A 192 15.17 3.35 2.65
N THR A 193 16.10 3.61 3.56
CA THR A 193 15.85 4.39 4.78
C THR A 193 16.71 5.65 4.80
N TYR A 194 16.16 6.73 5.34
CA TYR A 194 16.89 7.94 5.65
C TYR A 194 16.50 8.47 7.02
N LEU A 195 17.50 8.77 7.86
CA LEU A 195 17.30 9.20 9.26
C LEU A 195 16.35 8.26 10.04
N GLY A 196 16.54 6.94 9.87
CA GLY A 196 15.74 5.91 10.55
C GLY A 196 14.30 5.75 10.05
N ARG A 197 13.90 6.45 8.98
CA ARG A 197 12.55 6.37 8.40
C ARG A 197 12.59 5.82 6.97
N LEU A 198 11.55 5.08 6.58
CA LEU A 198 11.41 4.58 5.21
C LEU A 198 11.32 5.74 4.22
N VAL A 199 11.87 5.56 3.02
CA VAL A 199 11.72 6.47 1.89
C VAL A 199 10.90 5.80 0.81
N GLN A 200 9.74 6.36 0.47
CA GLN A 200 8.91 5.86 -0.62
C GLN A 200 9.47 6.38 -1.95
N THR A 201 10.21 5.53 -2.66
CA THR A 201 10.89 5.87 -3.93
C THR A 201 10.23 5.25 -5.17
N ASP A 202 9.01 4.71 -5.05
CA ASP A 202 8.26 4.21 -6.19
C ASP A 202 8.08 5.31 -7.25
N PRO A 203 8.56 5.11 -8.50
CA PRO A 203 8.43 6.10 -9.57
C PRO A 203 6.99 6.25 -10.08
N SER A 204 6.10 5.30 -9.82
CA SER A 204 4.66 5.40 -10.09
C SER A 204 3.95 6.36 -9.16
N LEU A 205 4.60 6.76 -8.05
CA LEU A 205 4.04 7.69 -7.09
C LEU A 205 3.74 9.01 -7.78
N THR A 206 2.45 9.34 -7.83
CA THR A 206 1.97 10.63 -8.27
C THR A 206 1.50 11.43 -7.06
N ARG A 207 1.91 12.70 -7.02
CA ARG A 207 1.38 13.67 -6.06
C ARG A 207 0.27 14.41 -6.78
N SER A 208 -0.99 14.15 -6.40
CA SER A 208 -2.13 14.86 -6.99
C SER A 208 -2.51 16.05 -6.11
N PRO A 209 -2.50 17.29 -6.62
CA PRO A 209 -3.30 18.35 -6.04
C PRO A 209 -4.71 18.32 -6.65
N ILE A 210 -5.74 18.16 -5.82
CA ILE A 210 -7.08 18.69 -6.17
C ILE A 210 -7.44 19.84 -5.21
N THR A 211 -6.91 19.83 -3.98
CA THR A 211 -6.92 20.97 -3.06
C THR A 211 -5.79 20.78 -2.05
N ALA A 212 -4.69 21.54 -2.16
CA ALA A 212 -3.71 21.60 -1.08
C ALA A 212 -4.34 22.48 0.02
N SER A 213 -4.81 21.88 1.12
CA SER A 213 -5.23 22.68 2.26
C SER A 213 -3.98 23.05 3.04
N LEU A 214 -3.58 24.31 2.94
CA LEU A 214 -2.53 24.84 3.77
C LEU A 214 -3.19 25.29 5.07
N ARG A 215 -2.89 24.62 6.19
CA ARG A 215 -3.50 24.91 7.49
C ARG A 215 -2.41 25.41 8.43
N ARG A 216 -2.64 26.58 9.01
CA ARG A 216 -1.95 27.04 10.22
C ARG A 216 -3.02 27.15 11.28
N ALA A 217 -2.95 26.33 12.32
CA ALA A 217 -3.80 26.51 13.49
C ALA A 217 -3.45 27.86 14.11
N VAL A 218 -4.41 28.79 14.14
CA VAL A 218 -4.29 30.11 14.77
C VAL A 218 -5.35 30.22 15.85
N GLU A 219 -4.97 30.67 17.03
CA GLU A 219 -5.92 31.05 18.07
C GLU A 219 -6.23 32.53 17.91
N TYR A 220 -7.53 32.86 17.89
CA TYR A 220 -8.00 34.24 17.92
C TYR A 220 -8.28 34.59 19.38
N VAL A 221 -7.34 35.29 20.02
CA VAL A 221 -7.57 35.84 21.36
C VAL A 221 -8.23 37.20 21.20
N ASP A 222 -9.57 37.21 21.23
CA ASP A 222 -10.38 38.43 21.21
C ASP A 222 -10.86 38.75 22.63
N ASN A 223 -10.29 39.78 23.25
CA ASN A 223 -10.64 40.24 24.59
C ASN A 223 -11.76 41.30 24.58
N GLY A 224 -12.39 41.56 23.43
CA GLY A 224 -13.54 42.47 23.28
C GLY A 224 -13.25 43.96 23.43
N PHE A 225 -12.02 44.36 23.79
CA PHE A 225 -11.57 45.75 23.91
C PHE A 225 -10.09 45.86 23.50
N GLY A 226 -9.81 45.74 22.21
CA GLY A 226 -8.45 45.89 21.65
C GLY A 226 -8.30 45.25 20.27
N PRO A 227 -7.15 45.44 19.58
CA PRO A 227 -6.87 44.75 18.33
C PRO A 227 -6.77 43.23 18.56
N VAL A 228 -7.41 42.45 17.68
CA VAL A 228 -7.37 40.99 17.70
C VAL A 228 -5.91 40.52 17.59
N VAL A 229 -5.44 39.78 18.60
CA VAL A 229 -4.12 39.15 18.57
C VAL A 229 -4.28 37.76 17.97
N VAL A 230 -3.56 37.52 16.87
CA VAL A 230 -3.51 36.22 16.19
C VAL A 230 -2.23 35.53 16.64
N GLU A 231 -2.37 34.52 17.50
CA GLU A 231 -1.23 33.70 17.92
C GLU A 231 -1.23 32.39 17.14
N PRO A 232 -0.11 32.03 16.48
CA PRO A 232 -0.02 30.73 15.84
C PRO A 232 0.02 29.65 16.91
N LEU A 233 -0.94 28.72 16.88
CA LEU A 233 -1.00 27.58 17.80
C LEU A 233 0.15 26.58 17.57
N ARG A 234 0.84 26.72 16.42
CA ARG A 234 1.95 25.87 15.99
C ARG A 234 3.03 26.67 15.26
N ASP A 235 4.26 26.21 15.46
CA ASP A 235 5.42 26.75 14.77
C ASP A 235 5.52 26.22 13.32
N MET A 236 4.86 25.10 13.03
CA MET A 236 4.93 24.41 11.74
C MET A 236 3.70 24.64 10.85
N TYR A 237 3.97 24.66 9.56
CA TYR A 237 2.99 24.76 8.49
C TYR A 237 2.50 23.37 8.09
N GLU A 238 1.20 23.08 8.28
CA GLU A 238 0.65 21.78 7.86
C GLU A 238 0.18 21.85 6.41
N ARG A 239 0.90 21.15 5.54
CA ARG A 239 0.48 20.92 4.16
C ARG A 239 -0.12 19.52 4.06
N GLY A 240 -1.44 19.47 3.83
CA GLY A 240 -2.12 18.24 3.43
C GLY A 240 -2.05 18.04 1.92
N GLU A 241 -1.69 16.83 1.49
CA GLU A 241 -1.71 16.40 0.09
C GLU A 241 -2.18 14.95 -0.03
N ALA A 242 -2.44 14.50 -1.25
CA ALA A 242 -2.71 13.09 -1.52
C ALA A 242 -1.61 12.53 -2.43
N ILE A 243 -1.09 11.37 -2.05
CA ILE A 243 -0.22 10.57 -2.92
C ILE A 243 -1.03 9.40 -3.48
N ALA A 244 -0.83 9.11 -4.77
CA ALA A 244 -1.41 7.94 -5.41
C ALA A 244 -0.29 7.01 -5.89
N LEU A 245 -0.47 5.72 -5.64
CA LEU A 245 0.48 4.66 -5.98
C LEU A 245 -0.24 3.61 -6.81
N LYS A 246 0.51 3.02 -7.76
CA LYS A 246 0.02 1.96 -8.62
C LYS A 246 1.02 0.81 -8.66
N ALA A 247 0.62 -0.33 -8.12
CA ALA A 247 1.44 -1.55 -8.12
C ALA A 247 0.98 -2.51 -9.21
N GLN A 248 1.89 -2.95 -10.08
CA GLN A 248 1.59 -3.87 -11.19
C GLN A 248 2.20 -5.26 -10.94
N GLY A 249 1.39 -6.30 -11.08
CA GLY A 249 1.84 -7.68 -10.81
C GLY A 249 1.91 -8.04 -9.32
N ALA A 250 2.04 -9.33 -9.02
CA ALA A 250 1.87 -9.86 -7.67
C ALA A 250 2.93 -9.34 -6.68
N ALA A 251 4.20 -9.29 -7.09
CA ALA A 251 5.30 -8.85 -6.22
C ALA A 251 5.17 -7.38 -5.78
N GLU A 252 4.87 -6.47 -6.70
CA GLU A 252 4.67 -5.05 -6.37
C GLU A 252 3.42 -4.85 -5.51
N ARG A 253 2.32 -5.57 -5.82
CA ARG A 253 1.09 -5.51 -5.02
C ARG A 253 1.32 -5.94 -3.58
N TRP A 254 2.06 -7.03 -3.41
CA TRP A 254 2.44 -7.53 -2.10
C TRP A 254 3.36 -6.55 -1.35
N ALA A 255 4.35 -5.97 -2.04
CA ALA A 255 5.23 -4.94 -1.47
C ALA A 255 4.44 -3.69 -1.05
N LEU A 256 3.50 -3.21 -1.88
CA LEU A 256 2.62 -2.10 -1.56
C LEU A 256 1.78 -2.38 -0.31
N ARG A 257 1.15 -3.56 -0.25
CA ARG A 257 0.36 -3.97 0.92
C ARG A 257 1.22 -4.02 2.18
N ARG A 258 2.39 -4.67 2.15
CA ARG A 258 3.33 -4.70 3.28
C ARG A 258 3.80 -3.31 3.71
N TRP A 259 4.03 -2.41 2.75
CA TRP A 259 4.39 -1.02 3.05
C TRP A 259 3.26 -0.30 3.77
N LEU A 260 2.02 -0.36 3.27
CA LEU A 260 0.85 0.23 3.93
C LEU A 260 0.66 -0.33 5.35
N TRP A 261 0.90 -1.63 5.53
CA TRP A 261 0.89 -2.28 6.83
C TRP A 261 1.91 -1.70 7.81
N SER A 262 3.11 -1.41 7.34
CA SER A 262 4.17 -0.81 8.17
C SER A 262 3.84 0.61 8.65
N LEU A 263 2.90 1.32 8.00
CA LEU A 263 2.52 2.68 8.39
C LEU A 263 1.72 2.72 9.69
N ARG A 264 1.00 1.63 9.99
CA ARG A 264 0.11 1.53 11.16
C ARG A 264 -0.87 2.71 11.26
N GLY A 265 -1.52 3.04 10.14
CA GLY A 265 -2.40 4.19 10.03
C GLY A 265 -1.63 5.50 10.07
N ARG A 266 -2.01 6.41 10.97
CA ARG A 266 -1.33 7.72 11.14
C ARG A 266 -0.06 7.66 11.99
N GLN A 267 0.38 6.51 12.49
CA GLN A 267 1.47 6.42 13.47
C GLN A 267 2.84 6.73 12.86
N THR A 268 3.20 6.02 11.79
CA THR A 268 4.56 6.06 11.23
C THR A 268 4.70 7.21 10.23
N SER A 269 5.80 7.96 10.32
CA SER A 269 6.22 8.90 9.28
C SER A 269 7.25 8.28 8.33
N PHE A 270 7.24 8.77 7.10
CA PHE A 270 8.09 8.32 6.01
C PHE A 270 8.44 9.49 5.09
N TRP A 271 9.55 9.35 4.37
CA TRP A 271 10.00 10.35 3.40
C TRP A 271 9.37 10.09 2.05
N VAL A 272 8.95 11.16 1.38
CA VAL A 272 8.47 11.11 0.01
C VAL A 272 9.22 12.17 -0.81
N PRO A 273 9.88 11.79 -1.92
CA PRO A 273 10.46 12.77 -2.84
C PRO A 273 9.37 13.57 -3.53
N THR A 274 9.68 14.83 -3.85
CA THR A 274 8.79 15.70 -4.62
C THR A 274 8.73 15.31 -6.10
N TRP A 275 9.75 14.59 -6.60
CA TRP A 275 9.97 14.27 -8.01
C TRP A 275 10.07 15.50 -8.94
N GLY A 276 10.22 16.71 -8.39
CA GLY A 276 10.18 17.97 -9.14
C GLY A 276 11.48 18.38 -9.83
N ARG A 277 12.63 17.82 -9.43
CA ARG A 277 13.97 18.15 -9.98
C ARG A 277 14.34 19.63 -9.74
N GLU A 278 13.97 20.12 -8.56
CA GLU A 278 14.00 21.54 -8.21
C GLU A 278 15.43 22.07 -8.09
N LEU A 279 16.35 21.24 -7.61
CA LEU A 279 17.73 21.62 -7.38
C LEU A 279 18.58 21.32 -8.63
N GLN A 280 18.65 22.29 -9.53
CA GLN A 280 19.47 22.18 -10.74
C GLN A 280 20.95 22.40 -10.42
N LEU A 281 21.77 21.37 -10.61
CA LEU A 281 23.21 21.47 -10.43
C LEU A 281 23.86 22.42 -11.44
N ARG A 282 24.82 23.20 -10.98
CA ARG A 282 25.59 24.17 -11.77
C ARG A 282 27.05 23.79 -11.94
N ALA A 283 27.50 22.81 -11.17
CA ALA A 283 28.83 22.22 -11.27
C ALA A 283 28.78 20.74 -10.91
N ALA A 284 29.67 19.95 -11.51
CA ALA A 284 29.91 18.57 -11.07
C ALA A 284 30.59 18.55 -9.69
N MET A 285 30.37 17.47 -8.94
CA MET A 285 30.99 17.25 -7.62
C MET A 285 31.93 16.06 -7.68
N THR A 286 33.03 16.12 -6.93
CA THR A 286 33.88 14.95 -6.69
C THR A 286 33.26 14.05 -5.62
N SER A 287 33.67 12.78 -5.55
CA SER A 287 33.13 11.80 -4.59
C SER A 287 33.26 12.20 -3.12
N GLY A 288 34.32 12.93 -2.78
CA GLY A 288 34.57 13.45 -1.44
C GLY A 288 33.91 14.79 -1.12
N SER A 289 33.31 15.46 -2.11
CA SER A 289 32.70 16.78 -1.90
C SER A 289 31.41 16.69 -1.10
N THR A 290 31.25 17.62 -0.17
CA THR A 290 29.97 17.93 0.50
C THR A 290 29.34 19.21 -0.03
N LEU A 291 29.98 19.89 -0.98
CA LEU A 291 29.54 21.17 -1.52
C LEU A 291 28.85 20.97 -2.85
N MET A 292 27.61 21.42 -2.94
CA MET A 292 26.75 21.30 -4.10
C MET A 292 26.34 22.68 -4.58
N ARG A 293 26.71 23.04 -5.81
CA ARG A 293 26.34 24.34 -6.41
C ARG A 293 25.06 24.19 -7.23
N VAL A 294 24.06 25.00 -6.94
CA VAL A 294 22.74 24.94 -7.56
C VAL A 294 22.25 26.30 -8.03
N ALA A 295 21.30 26.28 -8.97
CA ALA A 295 20.52 27.46 -9.32
C ALA A 295 19.73 27.96 -8.09
N PRO A 296 19.68 29.27 -7.83
CA PRO A 296 18.83 29.84 -6.79
C PRO A 296 17.34 29.60 -7.10
N ILE A 297 16.58 29.12 -6.12
CA ILE A 297 15.11 28.92 -6.23
C ILE A 297 14.34 29.50 -5.03
N THR A 298 15.03 29.84 -3.94
CA THR A 298 14.48 30.42 -2.71
C THR A 298 15.62 31.05 -1.89
N ASP A 299 15.28 31.69 -0.77
CA ASP A 299 16.24 32.29 0.15
C ASP A 299 17.13 31.23 0.83
N LEU A 300 18.36 31.61 1.18
CA LEU A 300 19.36 30.69 1.75
C LEU A 300 18.85 29.94 2.99
N ALA A 301 18.15 30.65 3.88
CA ALA A 301 17.61 30.07 5.11
C ALA A 301 16.59 28.94 4.84
N ALA A 302 15.86 29.01 3.71
CA ALA A 302 14.85 28.03 3.36
C ALA A 302 15.43 26.71 2.84
N TYR A 303 16.75 26.60 2.61
CA TYR A 303 17.38 25.32 2.28
C TYR A 303 17.83 24.53 3.51
N VAL A 304 18.24 25.22 4.58
CA VAL A 304 18.87 24.61 5.74
C VAL A 304 17.89 23.69 6.46
N GLY A 305 18.33 22.47 6.78
CA GLY A 305 17.51 21.42 7.39
C GLY A 305 16.70 20.60 6.40
N ARG A 306 16.58 21.00 5.12
CA ARG A 306 15.83 20.22 4.13
C ARG A 306 16.59 18.98 3.69
N ALA A 307 15.88 17.87 3.63
CA ALA A 307 16.37 16.63 3.05
C ALA A 307 16.21 16.65 1.52
N ILE A 308 17.13 15.99 0.82
CA ILE A 308 17.18 15.89 -0.64
C ILE A 308 17.48 14.47 -1.08
N LEU A 309 16.96 14.11 -2.25
CA LEU A 309 17.23 12.86 -2.96
C LEU A 309 18.02 13.18 -4.24
N LEU A 310 19.09 12.43 -4.48
CA LEU A 310 19.86 12.47 -5.73
C LEU A 310 19.69 11.15 -6.49
N GLU A 311 19.33 11.22 -7.77
CA GLU A 311 19.30 10.07 -8.68
C GLU A 311 20.73 9.76 -9.20
N MET A 312 21.51 8.96 -8.46
CA MET A 312 22.85 8.54 -8.89
C MET A 312 22.79 7.29 -9.76
N PRO A 313 23.79 7.04 -10.64
CA PRO A 313 23.87 5.81 -11.44
C PRO A 313 23.89 4.53 -10.59
N SER A 314 24.52 4.58 -9.41
CA SER A 314 24.56 3.46 -8.45
C SER A 314 23.30 3.36 -7.56
N GLY A 315 22.28 4.18 -7.80
CA GLY A 315 21.04 4.22 -7.04
C GLY A 315 20.85 5.50 -6.22
N PHE A 316 19.76 5.58 -5.49
CA PHE A 316 19.40 6.79 -4.76
C PHE A 316 20.39 7.15 -3.64
N ARG A 317 20.58 8.46 -3.42
CA ARG A 317 21.31 9.00 -2.26
C ARG A 317 20.49 10.08 -1.57
N PHE A 318 20.47 10.04 -0.25
CA PHE A 318 19.69 10.95 0.59
C PHE A 318 20.62 11.80 1.46
N ARG A 319 20.43 13.12 1.50
CA ARG A 319 21.25 14.03 2.31
C ARG A 319 20.41 15.15 2.90
N THR A 320 20.84 15.69 4.02
CA THR A 320 20.31 16.94 4.59
C THR A 320 21.23 18.09 4.21
N ILE A 321 20.65 19.22 3.83
CA ILE A 321 21.38 20.46 3.61
C ILE A 321 21.65 21.11 4.98
N THR A 322 22.91 21.28 5.34
CA THR A 322 23.32 21.80 6.66
C THR A 322 23.65 23.29 6.64
N ALA A 323 24.00 23.83 5.47
CA ALA A 323 24.26 25.25 5.27
C ALA A 323 24.01 25.65 3.81
N ALA A 324 23.71 26.93 3.58
CA ALA A 324 23.56 27.51 2.26
C ALA A 324 24.21 28.90 2.24
N VAL A 325 24.99 29.19 1.21
CA VAL A 325 25.65 30.49 1.02
C VAL A 325 25.53 30.95 -0.44
N VAL A 326 25.61 32.26 -0.67
CA VAL A 326 25.73 32.82 -2.03
C VAL A 326 27.10 32.45 -2.61
N ASP A 327 27.12 32.05 -3.88
CA ASP A 327 28.33 31.74 -4.64
C ASP A 327 28.22 32.35 -6.04
N GLY A 328 28.52 33.64 -6.16
CA GLY A 328 28.29 34.42 -7.37
C GLY A 328 26.80 34.57 -7.67
N ALA A 329 26.37 34.11 -8.86
CA ALA A 329 24.96 34.08 -9.26
C ALA A 329 24.22 32.80 -8.83
N ASP A 330 24.94 31.84 -8.24
CA ASP A 330 24.41 30.55 -7.81
C ASP A 330 24.36 30.46 -6.27
N HIS A 331 23.72 29.42 -5.75
CA HIS A 331 23.78 29.06 -4.33
C HIS A 331 24.69 27.86 -4.14
N ARG A 332 25.51 27.89 -3.08
CA ARG A 332 26.31 26.74 -2.65
C ARG A 332 25.70 26.15 -1.38
N LEU A 333 25.25 24.90 -1.50
CA LEU A 333 24.67 24.12 -0.44
C LEU A 333 25.72 23.18 0.16
N THR A 334 25.76 23.08 1.48
CA THR A 334 26.60 22.11 2.20
C THR A 334 25.74 20.92 2.59
N LEU A 335 26.19 19.72 2.27
CA LEU A 335 25.53 18.46 2.57
C LEU A 335 26.06 17.86 3.88
N SER A 336 25.18 17.20 4.61
CA SER A 336 25.48 16.44 5.85
C SER A 336 26.65 15.44 5.73
N SER A 337 26.89 14.88 4.54
CA SER A 337 28.04 14.01 4.27
C SER A 337 28.30 13.92 2.76
N SER A 338 29.51 13.49 2.38
CA SER A 338 29.87 13.28 0.98
C SER A 338 29.06 12.12 0.39
N LEU A 339 28.94 12.06 -0.94
CA LEU A 339 28.08 11.09 -1.63
C LEU A 339 28.78 9.77 -1.95
N GLY A 340 30.11 9.72 -1.81
CA GLY A 340 30.93 8.53 -2.05
C GLY A 340 31.16 8.21 -3.53
N GLU A 341 30.57 8.99 -4.44
CA GLU A 341 30.68 8.85 -5.90
C GLU A 341 30.62 10.26 -6.53
N PRO A 342 31.37 10.52 -7.62
CA PRO A 342 31.27 11.80 -8.32
C PRO A 342 29.85 12.07 -8.84
N VAL A 343 29.40 13.32 -8.73
CA VAL A 343 28.07 13.76 -9.16
C VAL A 343 28.20 14.53 -10.46
N ALA A 344 27.57 14.05 -11.52
CA ALA A 344 27.53 14.76 -12.80
C ALA A 344 26.57 15.96 -12.73
N ILE A 345 26.82 16.99 -13.53
CA ILE A 345 25.95 18.18 -13.59
C ILE A 345 24.50 17.85 -14.02
N GLY A 346 24.29 16.74 -14.73
CA GLY A 346 22.96 16.27 -15.15
C GLY A 346 22.22 15.45 -14.09
N THR A 347 22.79 15.20 -12.91
CA THR A 347 22.12 14.45 -11.84
C THR A 347 20.89 15.20 -11.38
N LYS A 348 19.75 14.49 -11.35
CA LYS A 348 18.49 15.06 -10.87
C LYS A 348 18.49 15.05 -9.34
N VAL A 349 18.09 16.18 -8.78
CA VAL A 349 18.02 16.37 -7.33
C VAL A 349 16.64 16.87 -6.96
N HIS A 350 16.01 16.18 -6.01
CA HIS A 350 14.65 16.42 -5.54
C HIS A 350 14.67 16.79 -4.07
N PHE A 351 13.68 17.54 -3.62
CA PHE A 351 13.43 17.63 -2.18
C PHE A 351 12.79 16.34 -1.66
N LEU A 352 13.10 16.02 -0.41
CA LEU A 352 12.41 15.00 0.37
C LEU A 352 11.56 15.68 1.42
N THR A 353 10.30 15.32 1.45
CA THR A 353 9.35 15.81 2.45
C THR A 353 9.06 14.69 3.42
N LEU A 354 9.13 14.99 4.73
CA LEU A 354 8.72 14.06 5.76
C LEU A 354 7.22 14.17 5.95
N VAL A 355 6.52 13.05 5.79
CA VAL A 355 5.06 13.00 5.90
C VAL A 355 4.63 11.84 6.77
N ARG A 356 3.38 11.86 7.23
CA ARG A 356 2.66 10.67 7.70
C ARG A 356 1.35 10.54 6.96
N SER A 357 0.72 9.37 7.04
CA SER A 357 -0.68 9.25 6.64
C SER A 357 -1.57 10.14 7.52
N ASP A 358 -2.58 10.74 6.89
CA ASP A 358 -3.67 11.44 7.59
C ASP A 358 -4.96 10.61 7.69
N ALA A 359 -4.89 9.33 7.30
CA ALA A 359 -6.00 8.40 7.37
C ALA A 359 -5.62 7.12 8.13
N ASP A 360 -6.52 6.68 9.02
CA ASP A 360 -6.48 5.33 9.58
C ASP A 360 -7.18 4.31 8.70
N ARG A 361 -7.95 4.78 7.73
CA ARG A 361 -8.72 3.94 6.81
C ARG A 361 -8.13 4.12 5.42
N ILE A 362 -7.46 3.07 4.92
CA ILE A 362 -6.81 3.06 3.61
C ILE A 362 -7.53 2.05 2.72
N GLU A 363 -7.93 2.48 1.53
CA GLU A 363 -8.59 1.66 0.53
C GLU A 363 -7.61 1.30 -0.58
N ILE A 364 -7.48 0.01 -0.87
CA ILE A 364 -6.74 -0.54 -1.99
C ILE A 364 -7.75 -1.09 -3.00
N ARG A 365 -7.71 -0.59 -4.23
CA ARG A 365 -8.51 -1.11 -5.34
C ARG A 365 -7.69 -2.09 -6.13
N ASN A 366 -8.08 -3.36 -6.07
CA ASN A 366 -7.43 -4.45 -6.79
C ASN A 366 -8.20 -4.72 -8.08
N GLY A 367 -7.62 -4.33 -9.22
CA GLY A 367 -8.11 -4.70 -10.54
C GLY A 367 -7.46 -6.00 -11.04
N ALA A 368 -7.69 -6.34 -12.31
CA ALA A 368 -7.08 -7.53 -12.91
C ALA A 368 -5.54 -7.44 -12.98
N VAL A 369 -4.98 -6.28 -13.32
CA VAL A 369 -3.54 -6.12 -13.65
C VAL A 369 -2.77 -5.30 -12.60
N ALA A 370 -3.40 -4.27 -12.04
CA ALA A 370 -2.77 -3.38 -11.07
C ALA A 370 -3.62 -3.23 -9.81
N SER A 371 -2.98 -2.80 -8.73
CA SER A 371 -3.66 -2.29 -7.54
C SER A 371 -3.36 -0.81 -7.38
N GLU A 372 -4.37 -0.04 -7.00
CA GLU A 372 -4.28 1.41 -6.89
C GLU A 372 -4.69 1.84 -5.48
N VAL A 373 -3.95 2.78 -4.90
CA VAL A 373 -4.24 3.37 -3.59
C VAL A 373 -4.02 4.87 -3.66
N THR A 374 -4.92 5.62 -3.04
CA THR A 374 -4.75 7.04 -2.78
C THR A 374 -4.66 7.24 -1.27
N LEU A 375 -3.54 7.79 -0.81
CA LEU A 375 -3.24 8.00 0.59
C LEU A 375 -3.18 9.51 0.88
N PRO A 376 -4.08 10.07 1.70
CA PRO A 376 -3.89 11.41 2.22
C PRO A 376 -2.70 11.41 3.18
N VAL A 377 -1.82 12.40 3.02
CA VAL A 377 -0.64 12.58 3.84
C VAL A 377 -0.54 14.02 4.31
N VAL A 378 0.10 14.22 5.45
CA VAL A 378 0.39 15.53 6.02
C VAL A 378 1.87 15.64 6.33
N GLU A 379 2.47 16.79 6.03
CA GLU A 379 3.86 17.10 6.39
C GLU A 379 4.03 17.14 7.91
N VAL A 380 5.15 16.58 8.39
CA VAL A 380 5.47 16.49 9.82
C VAL A 380 6.92 16.87 10.07
N SER A 381 7.21 17.37 11.26
CA SER A 381 8.58 17.59 11.72
C SER A 381 9.27 16.27 12.06
N GLU A 382 10.61 16.29 12.03
CA GLU A 382 11.45 15.12 12.30
C GLU A 382 11.24 14.51 13.69
#